data_AF-A0AA38R9H7-F1
#
_entry.id   AF-A0AA38R9H7-F1
#
_cell.length_a   1.000
_cell.length_b   1.000
_cell.length_c   1.000
_cell.angle_alpha   90.00
_cell.angle_beta   90.00
_cell.angle_gamma   90.00
#
_symmetry.space_group_name_H-M   'P 1'
#
loop_
_entity.id
_entity.type
_entity.pdbx_description
1 polymer ?
#
loop_
_entity_poly.entity_id
_entity_poly.type
_entity_poly.pdbx_seq_one_letter_code
_entity_poly.pdbx_strand_id
1 'polypeptide(L)'
;MSSWLFRVVLAFEDRIIATLLRSPTFHRGVQRIHRKVEDVRYGRNPNDPLRPGEATEEPGRPSFFGHFMDEVKNQIKGTTRDPPGPSPPAR
;
A
#
# COMPACT_ATOMS: atom_id res chain seq x y z
N MET A 1 19.37 -34.53 1.19
CA MET A 1 19.43 -33.12 0.70
C MET A 1 18.06 -32.42 0.75
N SER A 2 16.94 -33.07 0.42
CA SER A 2 15.60 -32.45 0.38
C SER A 2 15.08 -31.84 1.71
N SER A 3 15.28 -32.50 2.85
CA SER A 3 14.78 -32.00 4.16
C SER A 3 15.38 -30.66 4.61
N TRP A 4 16.62 -30.35 4.21
CA TRP A 4 17.26 -29.09 4.58
C TRP A 4 16.67 -27.90 3.82
N LEU A 5 16.33 -28.10 2.54
CA LEU A 5 15.66 -27.08 1.73
C LEU A 5 14.29 -26.71 2.31
N PHE A 6 13.51 -27.72 2.71
CA PHE A 6 12.22 -27.50 3.36
C PHE A 6 12.35 -26.73 4.69
N ARG A 7 13.38 -27.03 5.48
CA ARG A 7 13.64 -26.29 6.74
C ARG A 7 13.99 -24.83 6.49
N VAL A 8 14.75 -24.54 5.44
CA VAL A 8 15.10 -23.16 5.05
C VAL A 8 13.86 -22.39 4.60
N VAL A 9 12.98 -23.01 3.79
CA VAL A 9 11.72 -22.39 3.35
C VAL A 9 10.82 -22.09 4.54
N LEU A 10 10.64 -23.03 5.46
CA LEU A 10 9.81 -22.85 6.66
C LEU A 10 10.36 -21.73 7.57
N ALA A 11 11.68 -21.72 7.81
CA ALA A 11 12.30 -20.67 8.63
C ALA A 11 12.16 -19.27 7.99
N PHE A 12 12.20 -19.20 6.66
CA PHE A 12 11.98 -17.96 5.93
C PHE A 12 10.52 -17.49 6.00
N GLU A 13 9.57 -18.41 5.82
CA GLU A 13 8.14 -18.14 5.97
C GLU A 13 7.81 -17.60 7.36
N ASP A 14 8.28 -18.28 8.42
CA ASP A 14 8.10 -17.83 9.81
C ASP A 14 8.67 -16.43 10.04
N ARG A 15 9.83 -16.12 9.45
CA ARG A 15 10.46 -14.80 9.56
C ARG A 15 9.62 -13.72 8.88
N ILE A 16 9.07 -14.00 7.70
CA ILE A 16 8.18 -13.08 6.98
C ILE A 16 6.90 -12.86 7.78
N ILE A 17 6.25 -13.93 8.22
CA ILE A 17 5.01 -13.86 9.00
C ILE A 17 5.24 -13.06 10.27
N ALA A 18 6.30 -13.34 11.02
CA ALA A 18 6.62 -12.61 12.24
C ALA A 18 6.88 -11.11 11.97
N THR A 19 7.48 -10.77 10.84
CA THR A 19 7.73 -9.37 10.44
C THR A 19 6.44 -8.67 10.04
N LEU A 20 5.58 -9.35 9.28
CA LEU A 20 4.28 -8.85 8.83
C LEU A 20 3.34 -8.62 10.01
N LEU A 21 3.29 -9.56 10.97
CA LEU A 21 2.50 -9.47 12.19
C LEU A 21 3.04 -8.44 13.20
N ARG A 22 4.32 -8.06 13.12
CA ARG A 22 4.84 -6.94 13.91
C ARG A 22 4.60 -5.58 13.26
N SER A 23 4.22 -5.56 11.98
CA SER A 23 4.02 -4.32 11.24
C SER A 23 2.66 -3.69 11.57
N PRO A 24 2.63 -2.50 12.20
CA PRO A 24 1.37 -1.80 12.45
C PRO A 24 0.72 -1.29 11.16
N THR A 25 1.48 -1.14 10.06
CA THR A 25 0.90 -0.76 8.76
C THR A 25 0.13 -1.92 8.13
N PHE A 26 0.59 -3.16 8.30
CA PHE A 26 -0.13 -4.35 7.86
C PHE A 26 -1.49 -4.46 8.54
N HIS A 27 -1.53 -4.31 9.87
CA HIS A 27 -2.76 -4.31 10.65
C HIS A 27 -3.74 -3.22 10.19
N ARG A 28 -3.25 -2.00 9.97
CA ARG A 28 -4.05 -0.89 9.43
C ARG A 28 -4.59 -1.20 8.02
N GLY A 29 -3.79 -1.88 7.18
CA GLY A 29 -4.20 -2.34 5.86
C GLY A 29 -5.33 -3.36 5.92
N VAL A 30 -5.16 -4.41 6.71
CA VAL A 30 -6.20 -5.44 6.92
C VAL A 30 -7.49 -4.81 7.47
N GLN A 31 -7.38 -3.89 8.44
CA GLN A 31 -8.53 -3.19 9.00
C GLN A 31 -9.25 -2.31 7.96
N ARG A 32 -8.56 -1.78 6.95
CA ARG A 32 -9.20 -1.05 5.84
C ARG A 32 -9.94 -1.98 4.89
N ILE A 33 -9.36 -3.14 4.57
CA ILE A 33 -9.98 -4.14 3.71
C ILE A 33 -11.22 -4.72 4.38
N HIS A 34 -11.11 -5.11 5.65
CA HIS A 34 -12.23 -5.63 6.44
C HIS A 34 -13.41 -4.65 6.42
N ARG A 35 -13.16 -3.38 6.73
CA ARG A 35 -14.19 -2.33 6.66
C ARG A 35 -14.78 -2.19 5.27
N LYS A 36 -13.98 -2.21 4.19
CA LYS A 36 -14.51 -2.17 2.82
C LYS A 36 -15.44 -3.35 2.53
N VAL A 37 -15.09 -4.55 2.97
CA VAL A 37 -15.93 -5.74 2.78
C VAL A 37 -17.22 -5.63 3.58
N GLU A 38 -17.15 -5.14 4.82
CA GLU A 38 -18.32 -4.88 5.66
C GLU A 38 -19.23 -3.82 5.05
N ASP A 39 -18.68 -2.70 4.57
CA ASP A 39 -19.41 -1.63 3.90
C ASP A 39 -20.14 -2.15 2.65
N VAL A 40 -19.49 -3.01 1.86
CA VAL A 40 -20.10 -3.63 0.67
C VAL A 40 -21.22 -4.60 1.05
N ARG A 41 -21.06 -5.34 2.15
CA ARG A 41 -22.01 -6.39 2.56
C ARG A 41 -23.22 -5.86 3.32
N TYR A 42 -23.01 -4.92 4.22
CA TYR A 42 -24.02 -4.42 5.16
C TYR A 42 -24.42 -2.97 4.90
N GLY A 43 -23.75 -2.29 3.97
CA GLY A 43 -23.90 -0.86 3.77
C GLY A 43 -23.05 -0.06 4.76
N ARG A 44 -22.91 1.23 4.47
CA ARG A 44 -22.12 2.15 5.29
C ARG A 44 -22.86 2.52 6.58
N ASN A 45 -22.16 2.47 7.70
CA ASN A 45 -22.71 2.97 8.96
C ASN A 45 -22.87 4.51 8.91
N PRO A 46 -24.09 5.05 9.08
CA PRO A 46 -24.36 6.48 8.95
C PRO A 46 -23.71 7.34 10.06
N ASN A 47 -23.26 6.73 11.16
CA ASN A 47 -22.61 7.44 12.26
C ASN A 47 -21.07 7.42 12.18
N ASP A 48 -20.50 6.75 11.18
CA ASP A 48 -19.04 6.67 11.04
C ASP A 48 -18.51 7.98 10.41
N PRO A 49 -17.48 8.63 10.99
CA PRO A 49 -16.93 9.86 10.43
C PRO A 49 -16.46 9.65 8.98
N LEU A 50 -16.54 10.71 8.17
CA LEU A 50 -16.11 10.70 6.76
C LEU A 50 -14.67 10.19 6.65
N ARG A 51 -14.43 9.20 5.78
CA ARG A 51 -13.10 8.59 5.67
C ARG A 51 -12.16 9.57 4.96
N PRO A 52 -10.84 9.52 5.25
CA PRO A 52 -9.86 10.26 4.48
C PRO A 52 -10.01 9.92 2.99
N GLY A 53 -10.33 10.92 2.17
CA GLY A 53 -10.59 10.77 0.73
C GLY A 53 -12.05 10.94 0.30
N GLU A 54 -13.02 10.72 1.18
CA GLU A 54 -14.46 10.78 0.78
C GLU A 54 -15.05 12.19 0.82
N ALA A 55 -14.32 13.17 1.37
CA ALA A 55 -14.72 14.57 1.42
C ALA A 55 -13.59 15.56 1.05
N THR A 56 -12.43 15.07 0.61
CA THR A 56 -11.25 15.91 0.32
C THR A 56 -10.58 15.57 -1.01
N GLU A 57 -11.13 14.64 -1.81
CA GLU A 57 -10.69 14.47 -3.19
C GLU A 57 -11.21 15.66 -4.00
N GLU A 58 -10.37 16.67 -4.19
CA GLU A 58 -10.55 17.59 -5.31
C GLU A 58 -10.46 16.76 -6.60
N PRO A 59 -11.48 16.80 -7.47
CA PRO A 59 -11.46 16.07 -8.72
C PRO A 59 -10.32 16.61 -9.59
N GLY A 60 -9.21 15.85 -9.68
CA GLY A 60 -8.04 16.20 -10.48
C GLY A 60 -6.68 16.10 -9.79
N ARG A 61 -6.60 15.83 -8.48
CA ARG A 61 -5.30 15.59 -7.83
C ARG A 61 -4.81 14.15 -8.06
N PRO A 62 -3.60 13.95 -8.61
CA PRO A 62 -3.09 12.61 -8.84
C PRO A 62 -2.76 11.93 -7.50
N SER A 63 -3.26 10.71 -7.32
CA SER A 63 -3.03 9.92 -6.11
C SER A 63 -1.55 9.56 -5.95
N PHE A 64 -0.98 9.84 -4.79
CA PHE A 64 0.40 9.46 -4.43
C PHE A 64 0.70 7.98 -4.70
N PHE A 65 -0.29 7.10 -4.51
CA PHE A 65 -0.12 5.67 -4.75
C PHE A 65 0.07 5.33 -6.24
N GLY A 66 -0.57 6.08 -7.14
CA GLY A 66 -0.35 5.94 -8.59
C GLY A 66 1.09 6.26 -8.96
N HIS A 67 1.59 7.42 -8.51
CA HIS A 67 2.98 7.82 -8.71
C HIS A 67 3.98 6.83 -8.11
N PHE A 68 3.70 6.30 -6.92
CA PHE A 68 4.54 5.29 -6.27
C PHE A 68 4.59 3.98 -7.07
N MET A 69 3.46 3.51 -7.61
CA MET A 69 3.44 2.30 -8.45
C MET A 69 4.09 2.50 -9.81
N ASP A 70 3.91 3.66 -10.42
CA ASP A 70 4.60 4.01 -11.66
C ASP A 70 6.12 4.01 -11.46
N GLU A 71 6.59 4.55 -10.34
CA GLU A 71 8.02 4.56 -9.98
C GLU A 71 8.55 3.13 -9.76
N VAL A 72 7.85 2.30 -8.97
CA VAL A 72 8.26 0.89 -8.76
C VAL A 72 8.29 0.11 -10.08
N LYS A 73 7.30 0.32 -10.95
CA LYS A 73 7.26 -0.32 -12.28
C LYS A 73 8.39 0.17 -13.18
N ASN A 74 8.70 1.47 -13.15
CA ASN A 74 9.81 2.04 -13.91
C ASN A 74 11.17 1.56 -13.42
N GLN A 75 11.34 1.37 -12.11
CA GLN A 75 12.55 0.79 -11.51
C GLN A 75 12.73 -0.68 -11.90
N ILE A 76 11.65 -1.48 -11.89
CA ILE A 76 11.69 -2.89 -12.35
C ILE A 76 12.01 -2.97 -13.86
N LYS A 77 11.51 -2.01 -14.65
CA LYS A 77 11.75 -1.95 -16.10
C LYS A 77 13.13 -1.39 -16.47
N GLY A 78 13.93 -0.96 -15.50
CA GLY A 78 15.28 -0.43 -15.73
C GLY A 78 15.33 0.92 -16.46
N THR A 79 14.22 1.65 -16.53
CA THR A 79 14.18 3.00 -17.10
C THR A 79 14.28 4.00 -15.96
N THR A 80 15.51 4.32 -15.55
CA THR A 80 15.76 5.43 -14.62
C THR A 80 15.39 6.73 -15.33
N ARG A 81 14.23 7.32 -14.99
CA ARG A 81 13.99 8.73 -15.28
C ARG A 81 14.29 9.48 -14.00
N ASP A 82 15.31 10.33 -14.03
CA ASP A 82 15.50 11.31 -12.96
C ASP A 82 14.19 12.10 -12.78
N PRO A 83 13.73 12.31 -11.54
CA PRO A 83 12.54 13.11 -11.31
C PRO A 83 12.78 14.51 -11.89
N PRO A 84 11.79 15.13 -12.57
CA PRO A 84 11.92 16.52 -12.97
C PRO A 84 12.19 17.33 -11.71
N GLY A 85 13.36 17.97 -11.65
CA GLY A 85 13.72 18.85 -10.55
C GLY A 85 12.62 19.90 -10.33
N PRO A 86 12.46 20.41 -9.11
CA PRO A 86 11.41 21.38 -8.81
C PRO A 86 11.53 22.56 -9.78
N SER A 87 10.43 22.86 -10.49
CA SER A 87 10.36 24.02 -11.38
C SER A 87 10.75 25.29 -10.59
N PRO A 88 11.60 26.17 -11.14
CA PRO A 88 12.01 27.38 -10.45
C PRO A 88 10.78 28.23 -10.07
N PRO A 89 10.80 28.91 -8.91
CA PRO A 89 9.69 29.77 -8.52
C PRO A 89 9.48 30.85 -9.59
N ALA A 90 8.26 30.90 -10.12
CA ALA A 90 7.85 31.95 -11.04
C ALA A 90 8.01 33.31 -10.34
N ARG A 91 8.81 34.19 -10.92
CA ARG A 91 9.02 35.56 -10.45
C ARG A 91 7.96 36.49 -11.04
#